data_AF-A0A382P2A1-F1
#
_entry.id   AF-A0A382P2A1-F1
#
_cell.length_a   1.000
_cell.length_b   1.000
_cell.length_c   1.000
_cell.angle_alpha   90.00
_cell.angle_beta   90.00
_cell.angle_gamma   90.00
#
_symmetry.space_group_name_H-M   'P 1'
#
loop_
_entity.id
_entity.type
_entity.pdbx_description
1 polymer ?
#
loop_
_entity_poly.entity_id
_entity_poly.type
_entity_poly.pdbx_seq_one_letter_code
_entity_poly.pdbx_strand_id
1 'polypeptide(L)'
;MQHSTMLRATYILESSMRNWKLMTCLILALSIVMAAVAEPIVQRGQRGPASLDEEEILENFDRIVEVIWTEEEEDEWDRLRSDEEKQTFIDAFWEGRDPTPGTPDNEFRDVYMGRVSTAVTTFGNEGIAGYRTERGKVFIIYGENALLAQEMRQGGGQMTVGGGGGENVGAGAARGPSQAFMYVWTMNTSTNPFLEGKEEIIFAPFQGSYTMSTRGVELTQQVLLANRNLQQLFVARRANPTASMAGAGTGPSGSSTPDVEAMSAL
;
A
#
# COMPACT_ATOMS: atom_id res chain seq x y z
N MET A 1 -73.38 -20.68 -48.43
CA MET A 1 -72.08 -21.18 -47.89
C MET A 1 -70.87 -20.33 -48.30
N GLN A 2 -71.00 -19.05 -48.68
CA GLN A 2 -69.84 -18.21 -49.07
C GLN A 2 -69.59 -16.95 -48.20
N HIS A 3 -70.48 -16.64 -47.24
CA HIS A 3 -70.33 -15.43 -46.42
C HIS A 3 -69.47 -15.60 -45.16
N SER A 4 -69.18 -16.84 -44.74
CA SER A 4 -68.41 -17.13 -43.51
C SER A 4 -66.89 -17.24 -43.73
N THR A 5 -66.44 -17.36 -44.98
CA THR A 5 -65.03 -17.51 -45.34
C THR A 5 -64.30 -16.16 -45.50
N MET A 6 -65.00 -15.08 -45.87
CA MET A 6 -64.36 -13.76 -46.04
C MET A 6 -63.94 -13.09 -44.72
N LEU A 7 -64.71 -13.26 -43.64
CA LEU A 7 -64.38 -12.65 -42.33
C LEU A 7 -63.16 -13.29 -41.66
N ARG A 8 -62.83 -14.54 -41.99
CA ARG A 8 -61.59 -15.18 -41.52
C ARG A 8 -60.35 -14.72 -42.29
N ALA A 9 -60.49 -14.35 -43.56
CA ALA A 9 -59.37 -13.93 -44.39
C ALA A 9 -58.85 -12.52 -44.04
N THR A 10 -59.74 -11.59 -43.66
CA THR A 10 -59.36 -10.21 -43.30
C THR A 10 -58.66 -10.14 -41.94
N TYR A 11 -59.07 -10.96 -40.96
CA TYR A 11 -58.45 -11.00 -39.62
C TYR A 11 -56.99 -11.51 -39.65
N ILE A 12 -56.69 -12.47 -40.53
CA ILE A 12 -55.34 -13.06 -40.64
C ILE A 12 -54.34 -12.06 -41.24
N LEU A 13 -54.77 -11.26 -42.23
CA LEU A 13 -53.92 -10.25 -42.89
C LEU A 13 -53.59 -9.05 -41.98
N GLU A 14 -54.55 -8.57 -41.17
CA GLU A 14 -54.28 -7.48 -40.21
C GLU A 14 -53.36 -7.91 -39.06
N SER A 15 -53.45 -9.18 -38.63
CA SER A 15 -52.53 -9.72 -37.61
C SER A 15 -51.09 -9.82 -38.14
N SER A 16 -50.92 -10.18 -39.41
CA SER A 16 -49.61 -10.32 -40.07
C SER A 16 -48.90 -8.98 -40.21
N MET A 17 -49.61 -7.91 -40.60
CA MET A 17 -49.02 -6.57 -40.74
C MET A 17 -48.70 -5.89 -39.40
N ARG A 18 -49.45 -6.18 -38.34
CA ARG A 18 -49.20 -5.64 -37.00
C ARG A 18 -47.96 -6.29 -36.36
N ASN A 19 -47.74 -7.57 -36.63
CA ASN A 19 -46.59 -8.31 -36.14
C ASN A 19 -45.29 -7.94 -36.88
N TRP A 20 -45.37 -7.63 -38.18
CA TRP A 20 -44.23 -7.13 -38.96
C TRP A 20 -43.72 -5.77 -38.45
N LYS A 21 -44.62 -4.84 -38.12
CA LYS A 21 -44.27 -3.53 -37.56
C LYS A 21 -43.65 -3.63 -36.17
N LEU A 22 -44.14 -4.55 -35.33
CA LEU A 22 -43.57 -4.83 -34.00
C LEU A 22 -42.19 -5.49 -34.10
N MET A 23 -41.99 -6.43 -35.05
CA MET A 23 -40.67 -7.03 -35.30
C MET A 23 -39.65 -6.00 -35.81
N THR A 24 -40.03 -5.09 -36.70
CA THR A 24 -39.10 -4.04 -37.17
C THR A 24 -38.69 -3.06 -36.07
N CYS A 25 -39.58 -2.72 -35.13
CA CYS A 25 -39.24 -1.88 -33.98
C CYS A 25 -38.31 -2.62 -32.99
N LEU A 26 -38.48 -3.94 -32.83
CA LEU A 26 -37.64 -4.75 -31.94
C LEU A 26 -36.22 -4.92 -32.49
N ILE A 27 -36.06 -5.04 -33.81
CA ILE A 27 -34.75 -5.10 -34.48
C ILE A 27 -34.03 -3.74 -34.45
N LEU A 28 -34.75 -2.63 -34.66
CA LEU A 28 -34.18 -1.28 -34.54
C LEU A 28 -33.82 -0.94 -33.09
N ALA A 29 -34.64 -1.33 -32.10
CA ALA A 29 -34.32 -1.18 -30.69
C ALA A 29 -33.11 -2.03 -30.27
N LEU A 30 -32.98 -3.26 -30.79
CA LEU A 30 -31.81 -4.12 -30.54
C LEU A 30 -30.52 -3.56 -31.16
N SER A 31 -30.63 -2.85 -32.30
CA SER A 31 -29.49 -2.24 -32.99
C SER A 31 -28.97 -0.99 -32.28
N ILE A 32 -29.85 -0.22 -31.62
CA ILE A 32 -29.45 0.95 -30.83
C ILE A 32 -28.78 0.54 -29.50
N VAL A 33 -29.08 -0.64 -28.96
CA VAL A 33 -28.43 -1.15 -27.74
C VAL A 33 -26.98 -1.62 -27.98
N MET A 34 -26.64 -2.06 -29.20
CA MET A 34 -25.27 -2.51 -29.52
C MET A 34 -24.27 -1.37 -29.79
N ALA A 35 -24.74 -0.13 -29.94
CA ALA A 35 -23.87 1.02 -30.19
C ALA A 35 -23.45 1.79 -28.92
N ALA A 36 -23.85 1.34 -27.73
CA ALA A 36 -23.73 2.11 -26.49
C ALA A 36 -22.85 1.48 -25.39
N VAL A 37 -22.07 0.42 -25.65
CA VAL A 37 -21.14 -0.13 -24.64
C VAL A 37 -19.82 -0.58 -25.26
N ALA A 38 -19.21 0.29 -26.07
CA ALA A 38 -17.77 0.23 -26.32
C ALA A 38 -17.13 1.43 -25.60
N GLU A 39 -17.27 1.47 -24.28
CA GLU A 39 -16.28 2.18 -23.48
C GLU A 39 -14.94 1.47 -23.72
N PRO A 40 -13.82 2.19 -23.90
CA PRO A 40 -12.53 1.53 -23.86
C PRO A 40 -12.45 0.84 -22.50
N ILE A 41 -12.37 -0.49 -22.51
CA ILE A 41 -12.00 -1.27 -21.33
C ILE A 41 -10.54 -0.95 -21.07
N VAL A 42 -10.28 0.25 -20.52
CA VAL A 42 -9.18 0.48 -19.63
C VAL A 42 -9.60 -0.25 -18.37
N GLN A 43 -9.22 -1.53 -18.26
CA GLN A 43 -9.18 -2.21 -16.97
C GLN A 43 -8.14 -1.46 -16.13
N ARG A 44 -8.57 -0.34 -15.54
CA ARG A 44 -7.92 0.30 -14.42
C ARG A 44 -8.05 -0.68 -13.27
N GLY A 45 -7.10 -1.60 -13.20
CA GLY A 45 -6.97 -2.54 -12.09
C GLY A 45 -6.94 -1.74 -10.79
N GLN A 46 -8.01 -1.90 -10.01
CA GLN A 46 -8.00 -1.89 -8.55
C GLN A 46 -7.11 -0.82 -7.88
N ARG A 47 -7.65 0.40 -7.73
CA ARG A 47 -7.16 1.29 -6.65
C ARG A 47 -7.52 0.66 -5.30
N GLY A 48 -6.52 0.16 -4.60
CA GLY A 48 -6.59 -0.19 -3.18
C GLY A 48 -6.92 1.03 -2.30
N PRO A 49 -7.21 0.83 -1.00
CA PRO A 49 -7.74 1.87 -0.12
C PRO A 49 -6.74 3.02 0.05
N ALA A 50 -7.22 4.26 -0.06
CA ALA A 50 -6.46 5.50 0.03
C ALA A 50 -5.15 5.48 -0.79
N SER A 51 -5.22 5.09 -2.06
CA SER A 51 -4.13 5.31 -3.00
C SER A 51 -3.89 6.82 -3.13
N LEU A 52 -2.67 7.27 -2.86
CA LEU A 52 -2.22 8.58 -3.35
C LEU A 52 -2.59 8.66 -4.82
N ASP A 53 -3.22 9.75 -5.23
CA ASP A 53 -3.57 9.90 -6.63
C ASP A 53 -2.31 10.11 -7.48
N GLU A 54 -2.48 9.98 -8.80
CA GLU A 54 -1.36 10.02 -9.74
C GLU A 54 -0.65 11.40 -9.71
N GLU A 55 -1.40 12.46 -9.44
CA GLU A 55 -0.88 13.83 -9.32
C GLU A 55 0.00 13.97 -8.06
N GLU A 56 -0.48 13.52 -6.90
CA GLU A 56 0.29 13.53 -5.66
C GLU A 56 1.58 12.72 -5.79
N ILE A 57 1.51 11.55 -6.45
CA ILE A 57 2.69 10.70 -6.71
C ILE A 57 3.69 11.46 -7.58
N LEU A 58 3.25 12.07 -8.68
CA LEU A 58 4.13 12.79 -9.60
C LEU A 58 4.79 14.01 -8.93
N GLU A 59 4.03 14.75 -8.13
CA GLU A 59 4.49 15.96 -7.44
C GLU A 59 5.46 15.67 -6.28
N ASN A 60 5.29 14.54 -5.60
CA ASN A 60 6.02 14.22 -4.36
C ASN A 60 6.82 12.91 -4.45
N PHE A 61 7.13 12.45 -5.67
CA PHE A 61 7.78 11.16 -5.88
C PHE A 61 9.08 11.03 -5.08
N ASP A 62 9.95 12.05 -5.14
CA ASP A 62 11.20 12.19 -4.37
C ASP A 62 11.00 11.87 -2.88
N ARG A 63 9.97 12.46 -2.28
CA ARG A 63 9.64 12.29 -0.86
C ARG A 63 9.02 10.93 -0.56
N ILE A 64 8.27 10.38 -1.52
CA ILE A 64 7.62 9.07 -1.39
C ILE A 64 8.67 7.95 -1.43
N VAL A 65 9.71 8.08 -2.26
CA VAL A 65 10.73 7.04 -2.46
C VAL A 65 12.07 7.31 -1.76
N GLU A 66 12.14 8.37 -0.95
CA GLU A 66 13.35 8.84 -0.25
C GLU A 66 14.18 7.71 0.40
N VAL A 67 13.51 6.70 0.97
CA VAL A 67 14.18 5.60 1.71
C VAL A 67 14.60 4.41 0.84
N ILE A 68 14.31 4.43 -0.47
CA ILE A 68 14.61 3.32 -1.41
C ILE A 68 15.33 3.73 -2.69
N TRP A 69 15.36 5.02 -3.04
CA TRP A 69 16.12 5.46 -4.21
C TRP A 69 17.62 5.62 -3.91
N THR A 70 18.42 5.64 -4.97
CA THR A 70 19.88 5.81 -4.94
C THR A 70 20.25 7.28 -5.16
N GLU A 71 21.49 7.65 -4.84
CA GLU A 71 22.01 9.00 -5.11
C GLU A 71 21.94 9.32 -6.62
N GLU A 72 22.25 8.35 -7.48
CA GLU A 72 22.18 8.53 -8.94
C GLU A 72 20.75 8.77 -9.44
N GLU A 73 19.76 8.08 -8.85
CA GLU A 73 18.34 8.25 -9.18
C GLU A 73 17.81 9.61 -8.71
N GLU A 74 18.23 10.08 -7.53
CA GLU A 74 17.93 11.44 -7.05
C GLU A 74 18.50 12.49 -8.01
N ASP A 75 19.76 12.32 -8.39
CA ASP A 75 20.47 13.17 -9.35
C ASP A 75 19.78 13.21 -10.72
N GLU A 76 19.27 12.07 -11.20
CA GLU A 76 18.50 11.98 -12.44
C GLU A 76 17.15 12.70 -12.32
N TRP A 77 16.41 12.44 -11.23
CA TRP A 77 15.11 13.06 -10.94
C TRP A 77 15.20 14.59 -10.93
N ASP A 78 16.23 15.16 -10.31
CA ASP A 78 16.46 16.61 -10.21
C ASP A 78 16.71 17.30 -11.55
N ARG A 79 17.11 16.54 -12.59
CA ARG A 79 17.35 17.07 -13.92
C ARG A 79 16.09 17.14 -14.77
N LEU A 80 15.07 16.34 -14.45
CA LEU A 80 13.80 16.26 -15.18
C LEU A 80 13.01 17.57 -15.07
N ARG A 81 12.38 17.98 -16.17
CA ARG A 81 11.70 19.28 -16.26
C ARG A 81 10.24 19.16 -16.64
N SER A 82 9.85 18.10 -17.34
CA SER A 82 8.46 17.87 -17.74
C SER A 82 7.81 16.73 -16.96
N ASP A 83 6.49 16.75 -16.90
CA ASP A 83 5.69 15.72 -16.26
C ASP A 83 5.81 14.39 -17.01
N GLU A 84 5.98 14.42 -18.33
CA GLU A 84 6.21 13.21 -19.15
C GLU A 84 7.58 12.58 -18.86
N GLU A 85 8.62 13.38 -18.67
CA GLU A 85 9.95 12.91 -18.27
C GLU A 85 9.88 12.25 -16.89
N LYS A 86 9.23 12.90 -15.93
CA LYS A 86 9.01 12.35 -14.59
C LYS A 86 8.20 11.07 -14.61
N GLN A 87 7.13 11.00 -15.40
CA GLN A 87 6.32 9.79 -15.51
C GLN A 87 7.13 8.64 -16.09
N THR A 88 7.94 8.91 -17.12
CA THR A 88 8.84 7.90 -17.71
C THR A 88 9.85 7.39 -16.69
N PHE A 89 10.42 8.28 -15.88
CA PHE A 89 11.31 7.90 -14.78
C PHE A 89 10.62 7.05 -13.73
N ILE A 90 9.41 7.44 -13.29
CA ILE A 90 8.62 6.67 -12.31
C ILE A 90 8.35 5.25 -12.82
N ASP A 91 7.95 5.12 -14.09
CA ASP A 91 7.68 3.82 -14.69
C ASP A 91 8.95 2.95 -14.71
N ALA A 92 10.08 3.50 -15.16
CA ALA A 92 11.37 2.81 -15.18
C ALA A 92 11.88 2.45 -13.77
N PHE A 93 11.68 3.35 -12.79
CA PHE A 93 12.06 3.17 -11.39
C PHE A 93 11.39 1.94 -10.79
N TRP A 94 10.09 1.77 -11.05
CA TRP A 94 9.34 0.62 -10.58
C TRP A 94 9.67 -0.63 -11.38
N GLU A 95 9.75 -0.55 -12.72
CA GLU A 95 10.11 -1.69 -13.58
C GLU A 95 11.47 -2.30 -13.18
N GLY A 96 12.48 -1.46 -12.91
CA GLY A 96 13.80 -1.90 -12.46
C GLY A 96 13.81 -2.57 -11.08
N ARG A 97 12.74 -2.42 -10.29
CA ARG A 97 12.58 -3.02 -8.96
C ARG A 97 11.60 -4.20 -8.93
N ASP A 98 11.06 -4.61 -10.07
CA ASP A 98 10.17 -5.77 -10.16
C ASP A 98 10.93 -7.07 -9.82
N PRO A 99 10.60 -7.76 -8.71
CA PRO A 99 11.28 -8.99 -8.31
C PRO A 99 10.79 -10.22 -9.09
N THR A 100 9.67 -10.11 -9.81
CA THR A 100 9.09 -11.19 -10.62
C THR A 100 8.63 -10.73 -12.02
N PRO A 101 9.55 -10.25 -12.88
CA PRO A 101 9.18 -9.80 -14.22
C PRO A 101 8.43 -10.89 -15.00
N GLY A 102 7.27 -10.53 -15.56
CA GLY A 102 6.39 -11.45 -16.28
C GLY A 102 5.17 -11.93 -15.48
N THR A 103 5.03 -11.54 -14.22
CA THR A 103 3.72 -11.50 -13.55
C THR A 103 2.93 -10.26 -13.98
N PRO A 104 1.61 -10.22 -13.76
CA PRO A 104 0.81 -9.03 -14.04
C PRO A 104 1.08 -7.84 -13.10
N ASP A 105 1.64 -8.09 -11.91
CA ASP A 105 1.70 -7.15 -10.79
C ASP A 105 3.17 -6.96 -10.36
N ASN A 106 3.61 -5.73 -10.07
CA ASN A 106 4.94 -5.50 -9.49
C ASN A 106 4.83 -5.57 -7.96
N GLU A 107 5.23 -6.69 -7.36
CA GLU A 107 4.95 -6.90 -5.94
C GLU A 107 5.80 -6.04 -5.01
N PHE A 108 6.98 -5.60 -5.46
CA PHE A 108 7.77 -4.64 -4.72
C PHE A 108 7.05 -3.30 -4.63
N ARG A 109 6.59 -2.77 -5.77
CA ARG A 109 5.83 -1.52 -5.86
C ARG A 109 4.57 -1.61 -5.01
N ASP A 110 3.80 -2.68 -5.14
CA ASP A 110 2.52 -2.84 -4.46
C ASP A 110 2.68 -2.85 -2.94
N VAL A 111 3.65 -3.61 -2.42
CA VAL A 111 3.90 -3.63 -0.98
C VAL A 111 4.44 -2.28 -0.50
N TYR A 112 5.36 -1.67 -1.24
CA TYR A 112 5.92 -0.36 -0.88
C TYR A 112 4.82 0.71 -0.82
N MET A 113 4.05 0.87 -1.90
CA MET A 113 2.98 1.86 -1.99
C MET A 113 1.83 1.57 -1.02
N GLY A 114 1.54 0.30 -0.74
CA GLY A 114 0.62 -0.09 0.33
C GLY A 114 1.08 0.42 1.69
N ARG A 115 2.37 0.26 2.02
CA ARG A 115 2.94 0.78 3.28
C ARG A 115 2.99 2.31 3.31
N VAL A 116 3.25 2.97 2.18
CA VAL A 116 3.19 4.44 2.05
C VAL A 116 1.77 4.93 2.38
N SER A 117 0.74 4.32 1.80
CA SER A 117 -0.66 4.67 2.07
C SER A 117 -1.03 4.49 3.55
N THR A 118 -0.63 3.36 4.15
CA THR A 118 -0.78 3.15 5.60
C THR A 118 -0.02 4.21 6.39
N ALA A 119 1.18 4.59 5.96
CA ALA A 119 1.95 5.62 6.65
C ALA A 119 1.24 6.98 6.62
N VAL A 120 0.70 7.39 5.47
CA VAL A 120 -0.08 8.64 5.33
C VAL A 120 -1.25 8.68 6.30
N THR A 121 -2.02 7.59 6.36
CA THR A 121 -3.22 7.49 7.20
C THR A 121 -2.91 7.35 8.69
N THR A 122 -1.73 6.81 9.07
CA THR A 122 -1.43 6.45 10.47
C THR A 122 -0.45 7.40 11.15
N PHE A 123 0.54 7.91 10.42
CA PHE A 123 1.68 8.64 11.01
C PHE A 123 1.77 10.11 10.59
N GLY A 124 0.82 10.60 9.80
CA GLY A 124 0.73 12.03 9.44
C GLY A 124 0.51 12.94 10.65
N ASN A 125 0.94 14.19 10.52
CA ASN A 125 0.66 15.29 11.43
C ASN A 125 0.34 16.56 10.63
N GLU A 126 -0.03 17.64 11.33
CA GLU A 126 -0.46 18.89 10.68
C GLU A 126 0.60 19.39 9.67
N GLY A 127 0.24 19.38 8.38
CA GLY A 127 1.10 19.83 7.29
C GLY A 127 2.23 18.88 6.87
N ILE A 128 2.35 17.68 7.45
CA ILE A 128 3.39 16.70 7.11
C ILE A 128 2.75 15.35 6.83
N ALA A 129 2.86 14.89 5.59
CA ALA A 129 2.40 13.57 5.17
C ALA A 129 3.15 12.45 5.92
N GLY A 130 2.45 11.37 6.23
CA GLY A 130 2.99 10.31 7.08
C GLY A 130 4.27 9.66 6.56
N TYR A 131 4.43 9.47 5.24
CA TYR A 131 5.67 8.95 4.64
C TYR A 131 6.89 9.86 4.85
N ARG A 132 6.68 11.14 5.19
CA ARG A 132 7.74 12.11 5.49
C ARG A 132 8.16 12.09 6.97
N THR A 133 7.41 11.41 7.83
CA THR A 133 7.72 11.31 9.26
C THR A 133 8.67 10.16 9.54
N GLU A 134 9.52 10.27 10.56
CA GLU A 134 10.44 9.19 10.95
C GLU A 134 9.69 7.89 11.30
N ARG A 135 8.54 7.99 11.98
CA ARG A 135 7.68 6.83 12.25
C ARG A 135 7.16 6.19 10.97
N GLY A 136 6.69 7.00 10.03
CA GLY A 136 6.24 6.51 8.73
C GLY A 136 7.36 5.85 7.93
N LYS A 137 8.55 6.44 7.90
CA LYS A 137 9.72 5.85 7.24
C LYS A 137 10.12 4.49 7.85
N VAL A 138 10.16 4.39 9.17
CA VAL A 138 10.40 3.10 9.88
C VAL A 138 9.31 2.09 9.50
N PHE A 139 8.03 2.50 9.49
CA PHE A 139 6.95 1.61 9.08
C PHE A 139 7.06 1.16 7.61
N ILE A 140 7.42 2.05 6.69
CA ILE A 140 7.60 1.72 5.27
C ILE A 140 8.71 0.67 5.10
N ILE A 141 9.82 0.81 5.81
CA ILE A 141 10.96 -0.09 5.73
C ILE A 141 10.69 -1.45 6.41
N TYR A 142 10.21 -1.46 7.66
CA TYR A 142 10.07 -2.70 8.44
C TYR A 142 8.68 -3.34 8.32
N GLY A 143 7.63 -2.56 8.08
CA GLY A 143 6.26 -3.02 7.91
C GLY A 143 5.54 -3.41 9.22
N GLU A 144 4.23 -3.63 9.10
CA GLU A 144 3.35 -3.95 10.23
C GLU A 144 3.77 -5.22 10.99
N ASN A 145 4.22 -6.26 10.29
CA ASN A 145 4.65 -7.51 10.93
C ASN A 145 5.79 -7.31 11.94
N ALA A 146 6.59 -6.25 11.76
CA ALA A 146 7.69 -5.92 12.66
C ALA A 146 7.23 -5.12 13.89
N LEU A 147 6.04 -4.53 13.90
CA LEU A 147 5.55 -3.70 15.00
C LEU A 147 4.65 -4.52 15.93
N LEU A 148 5.16 -4.91 17.10
CA LEU A 148 4.40 -5.70 18.09
C LEU A 148 3.50 -4.83 18.96
N ALA A 149 4.00 -3.67 19.36
CA ALA A 149 3.28 -2.73 20.21
C ALA A 149 3.76 -1.30 19.98
N GLN A 150 2.86 -0.33 20.15
CA GLN A 150 3.18 1.09 20.20
C GLN A 150 2.61 1.67 21.50
N GLU A 151 3.46 2.33 22.27
CA GLU A 151 3.11 2.95 23.54
C GLU A 151 3.50 4.44 23.54
N MET A 152 2.70 5.27 24.22
CA MET A 152 3.13 6.61 24.60
C MET A 152 3.68 6.57 26.01
N ARG A 153 4.97 6.89 26.19
CA ARG A 153 5.61 7.01 27.50
C ARG A 153 5.85 8.48 27.83
N GLN A 154 5.58 8.91 29.07
CA GLN A 154 5.94 10.26 29.52
C GLN A 154 7.47 10.35 29.69
N GLY A 155 8.11 11.25 28.94
CA GLY A 155 9.52 11.56 29.10
C GLY A 155 9.74 12.34 30.41
N GLY A 156 10.26 11.65 31.43
CA GLY A 156 10.49 12.23 32.75
C GLY A 156 10.58 11.22 33.89
N GLY A 157 11.28 10.10 33.70
CA GLY A 157 11.67 9.20 34.79
C GLY A 157 13.03 9.63 35.37
N GLN A 158 13.09 9.80 36.69
CA GLN A 158 14.30 10.13 37.44
C GLN A 158 15.49 9.24 37.01
N MET A 159 16.51 9.83 36.37
CA MET A 159 17.85 9.26 36.41
C MET A 159 18.24 9.22 37.89
N THR A 160 18.08 8.05 38.53
CA THR A 160 18.66 7.82 39.85
C THR A 160 20.17 7.78 39.63
N VAL A 161 20.81 8.95 39.69
CA VAL A 161 22.27 9.04 39.80
C VAL A 161 22.62 8.38 41.13
N GLY A 162 23.04 7.12 41.04
CA GLY A 162 23.71 6.44 42.13
C GLY A 162 25.02 7.17 42.42
N GLY A 163 25.10 7.75 43.61
CA GLY A 163 26.36 8.01 44.28
C GLY A 163 26.95 9.41 44.12
N GLY A 164 26.89 10.16 45.23
CA GLY A 164 28.06 10.89 45.71
C GLY A 164 28.16 12.36 45.34
N GLY A 165 27.68 13.20 46.25
CA GLY A 165 28.34 14.42 46.77
C GLY A 165 29.11 15.34 45.81
N GLY A 166 28.68 16.59 45.74
CA GLY A 166 29.61 17.70 45.45
C GLY A 166 29.06 18.77 44.51
N GLU A 167 28.72 19.91 45.12
CA GLU A 167 28.97 21.27 44.63
C GLU A 167 28.15 21.85 43.46
N ASN A 168 27.50 22.97 43.81
CA ASN A 168 26.73 23.85 42.96
C ASN A 168 27.62 24.54 41.91
N VAL A 169 27.36 24.32 40.62
CA VAL A 169 27.84 25.19 39.54
C VAL A 169 26.78 25.33 38.45
N GLY A 170 26.37 26.57 38.18
CA GLY A 170 25.84 27.01 36.88
C GLY A 170 24.41 26.60 36.51
N ALA A 171 23.42 27.38 36.94
CA ALA A 171 22.07 27.34 36.39
C ALA A 171 22.08 27.79 34.91
N GLY A 172 22.17 26.81 34.00
CA GLY A 172 22.01 26.99 32.56
C GLY A 172 21.43 25.74 31.87
N ALA A 173 20.84 24.81 32.63
CA ALA A 173 20.12 23.69 32.05
C ALA A 173 18.75 24.21 31.54
N ALA A 174 18.63 24.33 30.23
CA ALA A 174 17.34 24.46 29.57
C ALA A 174 16.43 23.32 30.04
N ARG A 175 15.53 23.64 30.96
CA ARG A 175 14.42 22.78 31.34
C ARG A 175 13.47 22.72 30.14
N GLY A 176 13.72 21.78 29.22
CA GLY A 176 12.67 21.29 28.34
C GLY A 176 11.48 20.81 29.18
N PRO A 177 10.24 20.89 28.69
CA PRO A 177 9.07 20.56 29.49
C PRO A 177 9.20 19.11 29.98
N SER A 178 9.19 18.94 31.30
CA SER A 178 9.35 17.70 32.04
C SER A 178 8.17 16.71 31.87
N GLN A 179 7.47 16.77 30.73
CA GLN A 179 6.26 16.02 30.40
C GLN A 179 6.13 15.75 28.89
N ALA A 180 7.24 15.71 28.15
CA ALA A 180 7.17 15.45 26.71
C ALA A 180 6.90 13.96 26.48
N PHE A 181 5.74 13.61 25.90
CA PHE A 181 5.43 12.23 25.53
C PHE A 181 6.36 11.76 24.42
N MET A 182 6.81 10.52 24.49
CA MET A 182 7.57 9.84 23.43
C MET A 182 6.82 8.59 22.99
N TYR A 183 6.96 8.22 21.73
CA TYR A 183 6.50 6.91 21.26
C TYR A 183 7.59 5.87 21.49
N VAL A 184 7.22 4.74 22.04
CA VAL A 184 8.08 3.56 22.08
C VAL A 184 7.41 2.46 21.27
N TRP A 185 8.12 1.97 20.26
CA TRP A 185 7.70 0.86 19.42
C TRP A 185 8.45 -0.38 19.86
N THR A 186 7.71 -1.43 20.21
CA THR A 186 8.27 -2.75 20.47
C THR A 186 8.32 -3.51 19.15
N MET A 187 9.52 -3.96 18.76
CA MET A 187 9.77 -4.55 17.46
C MET A 187 9.91 -6.07 17.54
N ASN A 188 9.36 -6.78 16.56
CA ASN A 188 9.63 -8.19 16.33
C ASN A 188 10.94 -8.34 15.56
N THR A 189 12.05 -8.55 16.28
CA THR A 189 13.38 -8.66 15.66
C THR A 189 13.54 -9.88 14.74
N SER A 190 12.64 -10.86 14.85
CA SER A 190 12.65 -12.02 13.96
C SER A 190 12.14 -11.73 12.55
N THR A 191 11.53 -10.58 12.27
CA THR A 191 11.03 -10.29 10.92
C THR A 191 12.12 -9.78 9.97
N ASN A 192 13.16 -9.16 10.53
CA ASN A 192 14.20 -8.48 9.77
C ASN A 192 15.55 -8.54 10.51
N PRO A 193 16.64 -9.06 9.91
CA PRO A 193 17.94 -9.17 10.58
C PRO A 193 18.52 -7.81 11.03
N PHE A 194 18.16 -6.70 10.37
CA PHE A 194 18.62 -5.36 10.77
C PHE A 194 18.03 -4.88 12.10
N LEU A 195 16.98 -5.54 12.60
CA LEU A 195 16.41 -5.29 13.93
C LEU A 195 17.15 -6.02 15.06
N GLU A 196 18.24 -6.74 14.79
CA GLU A 196 19.03 -7.36 15.85
C GLU A 196 19.48 -6.32 16.89
N GLY A 197 19.14 -6.57 18.17
CA GLY A 197 19.39 -5.67 19.30
C GLY A 197 18.57 -4.37 19.30
N LYS A 198 17.48 -4.31 18.53
CA LYS A 198 16.59 -3.13 18.41
C LYS A 198 15.14 -3.52 18.72
N GLU A 199 14.95 -4.15 19.88
CA GLU A 199 13.63 -4.53 20.39
C GLU A 199 12.76 -3.32 20.69
N GLU A 200 13.35 -2.16 20.98
CA GLU A 200 12.64 -0.89 21.17
C GLU A 200 13.19 0.21 20.23
N ILE A 201 12.29 0.81 19.44
CA ILE A 201 12.55 2.04 18.70
C ILE A 201 11.80 3.19 19.35
N ILE A 202 12.54 4.23 19.73
CA ILE A 202 12.02 5.35 20.50
C ILE A 202 11.96 6.59 19.62
N PHE A 203 10.80 7.24 19.57
CA PHE A 203 10.61 8.51 18.88
C PHE A 203 10.30 9.62 19.88
N ALA A 204 11.21 10.58 19.99
CA ALA A 204 11.12 11.71 20.90
C ALA A 204 10.59 12.96 20.17
N PRO A 205 9.83 13.83 20.85
CA PRO A 205 9.30 15.03 20.23
C PRO A 205 10.43 16.01 19.91
N PHE A 206 10.44 16.53 18.68
CA PHE A 206 11.39 17.52 18.20
C PHE A 206 10.72 18.44 17.17
N GLN A 207 10.73 19.75 17.42
CA GLN A 207 10.22 20.80 16.52
C GLN A 207 8.84 20.52 15.89
N GLY A 208 7.88 20.05 16.70
CA GLY A 208 6.51 19.79 16.21
C GLY A 208 6.31 18.43 15.52
N SER A 209 7.33 17.57 15.48
CA SER A 209 7.25 16.19 15.02
C SER A 209 7.87 15.23 16.06
N TYR A 210 7.97 13.94 15.72
CA TYR A 210 8.65 12.92 16.51
C TYR A 210 9.84 12.39 15.72
N THR A 211 11.05 12.61 16.25
CA THR A 211 12.30 12.14 15.64
C THR A 211 12.76 10.83 16.27
N MET A 212 13.32 9.94 15.46
CA MET A 212 13.87 8.68 15.93
C MET A 212 15.12 8.95 16.79
N SER A 213 15.10 8.45 18.03
CA SER A 213 16.20 8.62 19.00
C SER A 213 17.05 7.36 19.16
N THR A 214 16.53 6.19 18.77
CA THR A 214 17.29 4.93 18.73
C THR A 214 18.32 4.98 17.59
N ARG A 215 19.59 4.75 17.91
CA ARG A 215 20.69 4.73 16.93
C ARG A 215 20.74 3.41 16.16
N GLY A 216 21.30 3.46 14.96
CA GLY A 216 21.59 2.28 14.14
C GLY A 216 20.37 1.63 13.48
N VAL A 217 19.19 2.25 13.57
CA VAL A 217 18.03 1.85 12.76
C VAL A 217 18.29 2.34 11.33
N GLU A 218 18.52 1.40 10.42
CA GLU A 218 18.78 1.69 9.01
C GLU A 218 17.47 1.77 8.23
N LEU A 219 17.39 2.73 7.29
CA LEU A 219 16.21 3.00 6.46
C LEU A 219 16.61 3.00 4.99
N THR A 220 16.85 1.80 4.44
CA THR A 220 17.31 1.62 3.05
C THR A 220 16.50 0.54 2.34
N GLN A 221 16.55 0.53 1.00
CA GLN A 221 15.97 -0.55 0.20
C GLN A 221 16.48 -1.94 0.62
N GLN A 222 17.78 -2.07 0.96
CA GLN A 222 18.34 -3.34 1.39
C GLN A 222 17.65 -3.86 2.66
N VAL A 223 17.39 -2.98 3.62
CA VAL A 223 16.66 -3.33 4.84
C VAL A 223 15.22 -3.72 4.52
N LEU A 224 14.54 -3.00 3.63
CA LEU A 224 13.19 -3.35 3.20
C LEU A 224 13.16 -4.75 2.55
N LEU A 225 14.11 -5.04 1.67
CA LEU A 225 14.21 -6.35 1.04
C LEU A 225 14.58 -7.46 2.04
N ALA A 226 15.24 -7.14 3.15
CA ALA A 226 15.59 -8.13 4.17
C ALA A 226 14.39 -8.61 5.02
N ASN A 227 13.20 -8.03 4.85
CA ASN A 227 11.99 -8.52 5.52
C ASN A 227 11.64 -9.94 5.08
N ARG A 228 11.55 -10.88 6.04
CA ARG A 228 11.30 -12.29 5.76
C ARG A 228 9.98 -12.53 5.04
N ASN A 229 8.92 -11.78 5.39
CA ASN A 229 7.62 -11.91 4.73
C ASN A 229 7.66 -11.45 3.26
N LEU A 230 8.46 -10.42 2.94
CA LEU A 230 8.65 -9.97 1.56
C LEU A 230 9.41 -11.00 0.73
N GLN A 231 10.46 -11.59 1.31
CA GLN A 231 11.20 -12.67 0.65
C GLN A 231 10.30 -13.89 0.35
N GLN A 232 9.46 -14.27 1.32
CA GLN A 232 8.49 -15.35 1.12
C GLN A 232 7.47 -15.02 0.02
N LEU A 233 6.96 -13.79 -0.01
CA LEU A 233 6.06 -13.32 -1.05
C LEU A 233 6.70 -13.48 -2.43
N PHE A 234 7.91 -12.97 -2.62
CA PHE A 234 8.59 -13.04 -3.93
C PHE A 234 8.85 -14.49 -4.36
N VAL A 235 9.24 -15.37 -3.44
CA VAL A 235 9.38 -16.81 -3.73
C VAL A 235 8.05 -17.43 -4.17
N ALA A 236 6.96 -17.13 -3.46
CA ALA A 236 5.64 -17.65 -3.81
C ALA A 236 5.16 -17.15 -5.18
N ARG A 237 5.43 -15.88 -5.50
CA ARG A 237 5.07 -15.27 -6.79
C ARG A 237 5.84 -15.87 -7.97
N ARG A 238 7.14 -16.11 -7.82
CA ARG A 238 7.92 -16.86 -8.82
C ARG A 238 7.40 -18.28 -9.04
N ALA A 239 6.90 -18.92 -7.98
CA ALA A 239 6.33 -20.26 -8.08
C ALA A 239 4.94 -20.29 -8.74
N ASN A 240 4.19 -19.17 -8.70
CA ASN A 240 2.87 -19.06 -9.33
C ASN A 240 2.66 -17.68 -10.01
N PRO A 241 3.26 -17.47 -11.20
CA PRO A 241 3.28 -16.16 -11.84
C PRO A 241 1.90 -15.64 -12.29
N THR A 242 0.95 -16.54 -12.53
CA THR A 242 -0.40 -16.19 -13.02
C THR A 242 -1.37 -15.83 -11.91
N ALA A 243 -1.02 -16.07 -10.63
CA ALA A 243 -1.85 -15.59 -9.54
C ALA A 243 -1.88 -14.04 -9.55
N SER A 244 -2.95 -13.44 -9.06
CA SER A 244 -2.98 -11.99 -8.80
C SER A 244 -2.79 -11.76 -7.30
N MET A 245 -2.14 -10.65 -6.95
CA MET A 245 -2.03 -10.19 -5.56
C MET A 245 -3.41 -9.95 -4.92
N ALA A 246 -4.42 -9.55 -5.70
CA ALA A 246 -5.78 -9.30 -5.23
C ALA A 246 -6.49 -10.56 -4.71
N GLY A 247 -6.03 -11.76 -5.08
CA GLY A 247 -6.54 -13.04 -4.58
C GLY A 247 -5.87 -13.54 -3.29
N ALA A 248 -4.76 -12.93 -2.88
CA ALA A 248 -3.97 -13.35 -1.72
C ALA A 248 -4.29 -12.55 -0.43
N GLY A 249 -5.22 -11.60 -0.51
CA GLY A 249 -5.53 -10.61 0.53
C GLY A 249 -6.81 -10.88 1.33
N THR A 250 -6.84 -11.96 2.10
CA THR A 250 -7.38 -11.92 3.46
C THR A 250 -6.42 -12.70 4.34
N GLY A 251 -5.94 -12.10 5.43
CA GLY A 251 -5.14 -12.80 6.43
C GLY A 251 -5.85 -14.06 6.95
N PRO A 252 -5.15 -14.94 7.67
CA PRO A 252 -5.76 -16.16 8.21
C PRO A 252 -6.74 -15.79 9.34
N SER A 253 -7.96 -15.41 8.99
CA SER A 253 -9.12 -15.62 9.84
C SER A 253 -9.59 -17.05 9.61
N GLY A 254 -8.97 -17.99 10.31
CA GLY A 254 -9.27 -19.41 10.16
C GLY A 254 -8.53 -20.24 11.19
N SER A 255 -9.06 -20.25 12.42
CA SER A 255 -8.85 -21.33 13.36
C SER A 255 -9.09 -22.67 12.63
N SER A 256 -8.01 -23.33 12.27
CA SER A 256 -8.01 -24.74 11.91
C SER A 256 -6.89 -25.37 12.71
N THR A 257 -7.28 -25.92 13.85
CA THR A 257 -6.57 -27.04 14.47
C THR A 257 -6.12 -28.00 13.37
N PRO A 258 -4.82 -28.35 13.28
CA PRO A 258 -4.42 -29.43 12.39
C PRO A 258 -4.96 -30.73 12.97
N ASP A 259 -5.82 -31.41 12.22
CA ASP A 259 -6.20 -32.80 12.45
C ASP A 259 -4.94 -33.65 12.52
N VAL A 260 -4.63 -34.13 13.73
CA VAL A 260 -3.59 -35.12 13.99
C VAL A 260 -4.15 -36.49 13.62
N GLU A 261 -4.35 -36.76 12.33
CA GLU A 261 -4.76 -38.10 11.90
C GLU A 261 -4.49 -38.40 10.42
N ALA A 262 -3.24 -38.22 9.96
CA ALA A 262 -2.81 -38.77 8.66
C ALA A 262 -1.29 -38.94 8.51
N MET A 263 -0.60 -39.56 9.47
CA MET A 263 0.68 -40.24 9.21
C MET A 263 0.83 -41.48 10.11
N SER A 264 -0.01 -42.47 9.84
CA SER A 264 0.30 -43.89 10.11
C SER A 264 0.47 -44.58 8.76
N ALA A 265 1.68 -44.48 8.19
CA ALA A 265 2.16 -45.38 7.15
C ALA A 265 3.68 -45.20 6.99
N LEU A 266 4.40 -46.26 7.42
CA LEU A 266 5.84 -46.55 7.30
C LEU A 266 6.76 -45.97 8.38
#